data_AF-A0A9D2ZV77-F1
#
_entry.id   AF-A0A9D2ZV77-F1
#
_cell.length_a   1.000
_cell.length_b   1.000
_cell.length_c   1.000
_cell.angle_alpha   90.00
_cell.angle_beta   90.00
_cell.angle_gamma   90.00
#
_symmetry.space_group_name_H-M   'P 1'
#
loop_
_entity.id
_entity.type
_entity.pdbx_description
1 polymer ?
#
loop_
_entity_poly.entity_id
_entity_poly.type
_entity_poly.pdbx_seq_one_letter_code
_entity_poly.pdbx_strand_id
1 'polypeptide(L)'
;RQYIHTSPDSANWGRPSTFGYGDSHYWGLWYGRELFEVTDTIGLRFVSEFGIESFPEMKTIREFAPDMADQNIDSKVMRHRQKSSTGNETILHYINSYYHQPRTFEDFVYLSQLVQGHGISHCIVANRRNRPTCMGSLYWQLNDCWPAISWSAIDYYGNRKALYYHSRDAFAPIIASVFECEDTLQIYTISDCLEMYDNCEIKLSLQDFAGNELAHKSIKCDVKANSSDHVASLPMASILGKHDKTKVAMKVTIDNNGGTIYSGWHYFVRPADLKLPEAKVTISSHLDDNKAILTLTTDSFAKDIYIDLPLLGAVLSDNFFDLQAGETKIIEINDGRLSDKIIKEIKVKTLTDTY
;
A
#
# COMPACT_ATOMS: atom_id res chain seq x y z
N ARG A 1 33.02 12.46 6.73
CA ARG A 1 31.88 11.68 6.22
C ARG A 1 32.27 10.21 6.31
N GLN A 2 31.34 9.33 6.66
CA GLN A 2 31.58 7.89 6.55
C GLN A 2 31.67 7.49 5.06
N TYR A 3 32.37 6.40 4.77
CA TYR A 3 32.55 5.85 3.43
C TYR A 3 32.34 4.33 3.49
N ILE A 4 31.58 3.81 2.53
CA ILE A 4 31.39 2.38 2.28
C ILE A 4 31.72 2.16 0.80
N HIS A 5 32.49 1.12 0.48
CA HIS A 5 33.04 0.95 -0.88
C HIS A 5 32.02 0.44 -1.90
N THR A 6 30.90 -0.13 -1.45
CA THR A 6 29.82 -0.64 -2.30
C THR A 6 28.53 -0.80 -1.48
N SER A 7 27.41 -1.03 -2.16
CA SER A 7 26.09 -1.32 -1.57
C SER A 7 25.46 -2.42 -2.45
N PRO A 8 25.09 -3.59 -1.89
CA PRO A 8 25.29 -4.00 -0.51
C PRO A 8 26.76 -4.39 -0.29
N ASP A 9 27.33 -4.04 0.87
CA ASP A 9 28.75 -4.27 1.13
C ASP A 9 29.11 -5.75 1.39
N SER A 10 28.24 -6.46 2.11
CA SER A 10 28.48 -7.81 2.63
C SER A 10 27.31 -8.76 2.37
N ALA A 11 26.07 -8.29 2.50
CA ALA A 11 24.90 -9.14 2.37
C ALA A 11 24.60 -9.49 0.91
N ASN A 12 24.07 -10.68 0.70
CA ASN A 12 23.52 -11.12 -0.58
C ASN A 12 22.22 -11.87 -0.34
N TRP A 13 21.14 -11.49 -1.04
CA TRP A 13 19.81 -12.08 -0.85
C TRP A 13 19.78 -13.61 -1.05
N GLY A 14 20.66 -14.16 -1.90
CA GLY A 14 20.80 -15.60 -2.11
C GLY A 14 21.67 -16.32 -1.06
N ARG A 15 22.17 -15.61 -0.04
CA ARG A 15 23.02 -16.16 1.04
C ARG A 15 22.46 -15.75 2.41
N PRO A 16 21.45 -16.48 2.95
CA PRO A 16 20.79 -16.12 4.21
C PRO A 16 21.73 -15.92 5.41
N SER A 17 22.85 -16.65 5.46
CA SER A 17 23.87 -16.47 6.50
C SER A 17 24.52 -15.08 6.51
N THR A 18 24.32 -14.27 5.47
CA THR A 18 24.90 -12.92 5.34
C THR A 18 23.94 -11.79 5.71
N PHE A 19 22.66 -12.08 5.98
CA PHE A 19 21.62 -11.06 6.24
C PHE A 19 21.91 -10.18 7.46
N GLY A 20 22.71 -10.69 8.40
CA GLY A 20 23.10 -9.98 9.61
C GLY A 20 24.21 -8.93 9.45
N TYR A 21 24.76 -8.74 8.24
CA TYR A 21 25.92 -7.86 7.97
C TYR A 21 25.57 -6.73 7.01
N GLY A 22 25.82 -5.48 7.44
CA GLY A 22 25.74 -4.31 6.58
C GLY A 22 24.35 -4.05 6.00
N ASP A 23 24.31 -3.43 4.83
CA ASP A 23 23.08 -3.17 4.09
C ASP A 23 22.75 -4.30 3.12
N SER A 24 21.48 -4.44 2.74
CA SER A 24 20.98 -5.52 1.89
C SER A 24 20.18 -5.00 0.71
N HIS A 25 20.49 -5.54 -0.48
CA HIS A 25 19.63 -5.49 -1.66
C HIS A 25 18.79 -6.77 -1.69
N TYR A 26 17.60 -6.74 -1.11
CA TYR A 26 16.74 -7.91 -0.95
C TYR A 26 15.90 -8.15 -2.21
N TRP A 27 16.56 -8.70 -3.22
CA TRP A 27 15.98 -9.04 -4.52
C TRP A 27 15.32 -10.43 -4.58
N GLY A 28 15.20 -11.10 -3.42
CA GLY A 28 14.43 -12.34 -3.26
C GLY A 28 12.94 -12.17 -3.61
N LEU A 29 12.40 -10.97 -3.42
CA LEU A 29 11.06 -10.61 -3.90
C LEU A 29 10.99 -10.70 -5.44
N TRP A 30 11.41 -9.67 -6.17
CA TRP A 30 11.20 -9.65 -7.62
C TRP A 30 11.91 -10.77 -8.39
N TYR A 31 13.23 -10.94 -8.19
CA TYR A 31 14.01 -11.89 -8.97
C TYR A 31 13.91 -13.32 -8.43
N GLY A 32 13.70 -13.48 -7.10
CA GLY A 32 13.45 -14.77 -6.47
C GLY A 32 11.98 -15.21 -6.47
N ARG A 33 11.05 -14.31 -6.84
CA ARG A 33 9.58 -14.49 -6.83
C ARG A 33 9.00 -14.84 -5.45
N GLU A 34 9.70 -14.49 -4.38
CA GLU A 34 9.19 -14.66 -3.02
C GLU A 34 8.01 -13.72 -2.76
N LEU A 35 7.05 -14.21 -1.97
CA LEU A 35 5.90 -13.43 -1.53
C LEU A 35 6.28 -12.48 -0.39
N PHE A 36 5.52 -11.40 -0.19
CA PHE A 36 5.88 -10.31 0.73
C PHE A 36 6.02 -10.75 2.18
N GLU A 37 5.30 -11.79 2.58
CA GLU A 37 5.30 -12.39 3.93
C GLU A 37 6.70 -12.90 4.34
N VAL A 38 7.63 -13.12 3.40
CA VAL A 38 9.03 -13.42 3.72
C VAL A 38 9.65 -12.32 4.58
N THR A 39 9.27 -11.05 4.36
CA THR A 39 9.83 -9.90 5.08
C THR A 39 9.48 -9.85 6.55
N ASP A 40 8.44 -10.59 6.97
CA ASP A 40 8.07 -10.68 8.38
C ASP A 40 9.07 -11.47 9.22
N THR A 41 9.88 -12.32 8.59
CA THR A 41 10.79 -13.26 9.28
C THR A 41 12.27 -13.05 8.97
N ILE A 42 12.60 -12.33 7.89
CA ILE A 42 14.01 -12.07 7.55
C ILE A 42 14.64 -11.02 8.48
N GLY A 43 15.78 -11.37 9.06
CA GLY A 43 16.54 -10.51 9.96
C GLY A 43 17.58 -9.64 9.24
N LEU A 44 17.13 -8.69 8.41
CA LEU A 44 18.01 -7.74 7.72
C LEU A 44 18.41 -6.57 8.64
N ARG A 45 19.58 -5.96 8.42
CA ARG A 45 20.06 -4.83 9.25
C ARG A 45 19.71 -3.45 8.73
N PHE A 46 19.79 -3.27 7.41
CA PHE A 46 19.37 -2.07 6.69
C PHE A 46 19.02 -2.49 5.27
N VAL A 47 17.81 -2.23 4.80
CA VAL A 47 17.40 -2.63 3.44
C VAL A 47 17.61 -1.43 2.52
N SER A 48 18.66 -1.46 1.71
CA SER A 48 19.04 -0.37 0.81
C SER A 48 18.43 -0.50 -0.59
N GLU A 49 17.99 -1.71 -0.99
CA GLU A 49 17.14 -1.94 -2.16
C GLU A 49 16.20 -3.12 -1.95
N PHE A 50 14.96 -2.97 -2.40
CA PHE A 50 13.96 -4.03 -2.55
C PHE A 50 12.76 -3.44 -3.31
N GLY A 51 12.04 -4.24 -4.08
CA GLY A 51 10.93 -3.71 -4.88
C GLY A 51 10.27 -4.78 -5.74
N ILE A 52 9.12 -4.43 -6.31
CA ILE A 52 8.53 -5.10 -7.47
C ILE A 52 8.10 -4.06 -8.50
N GLU A 53 7.98 -4.45 -9.77
CA GLU A 53 7.50 -3.53 -10.80
C GLU A 53 5.97 -3.40 -10.78
N SER A 54 5.50 -2.26 -11.28
CA SER A 54 4.12 -2.06 -11.71
C SER A 54 4.10 -1.35 -13.07
N PHE A 55 2.96 -1.42 -13.75
CA PHE A 55 2.69 -0.53 -14.87
C PHE A 55 2.45 0.90 -14.35
N PRO A 56 2.80 1.94 -15.13
CA PRO A 56 2.30 3.29 -14.88
C PRO A 56 0.80 3.34 -15.22
N GLU A 57 0.10 4.38 -14.77
CA GLU A 57 -1.34 4.46 -15.00
C GLU A 57 -1.71 4.69 -16.47
N MET A 58 -2.98 4.45 -16.82
CA MET A 58 -3.43 4.42 -18.21
C MET A 58 -3.15 5.70 -18.99
N LYS A 59 -3.22 6.87 -18.34
CA LYS A 59 -2.89 8.14 -19.00
C LYS A 59 -1.42 8.23 -19.43
N THR A 60 -0.49 7.67 -18.67
CA THR A 60 0.93 7.55 -19.08
C THR A 60 1.11 6.49 -20.18
N ILE A 61 0.37 5.39 -20.09
CA ILE A 61 0.42 4.34 -21.12
C ILE A 61 0.00 4.88 -22.48
N ARG A 62 -1.09 5.66 -22.52
CA ARG A 62 -1.62 6.23 -23.77
C ARG A 62 -0.66 7.20 -24.46
N GLU A 63 0.31 7.76 -23.74
CA GLU A 63 1.37 8.60 -24.34
C GLU A 63 2.36 7.80 -25.18
N PHE A 64 2.60 6.53 -24.86
CA PHE A 64 3.54 5.68 -25.62
C PHE A 64 2.88 4.51 -26.36
N ALA A 65 1.61 4.23 -26.08
CA ALA A 65 0.79 3.18 -26.70
C ALA A 65 -0.65 3.72 -26.93
N PRO A 66 -0.83 4.71 -27.83
CA PRO A 66 -2.14 5.32 -28.09
C PRO A 66 -3.12 4.35 -28.76
N ASP A 67 -2.62 3.38 -29.53
CA ASP A 67 -3.43 2.38 -30.20
C ASP A 67 -3.86 1.27 -29.23
N MET A 68 -5.16 0.98 -29.15
CA MET A 68 -5.69 -0.08 -28.26
C MET A 68 -5.10 -1.47 -28.56
N ALA A 69 -4.67 -1.73 -29.80
CA ALA A 69 -4.01 -2.98 -30.17
C ALA A 69 -2.66 -3.19 -29.45
N ASP A 70 -2.01 -2.11 -29.00
CA ASP A 70 -0.76 -2.15 -28.24
C ASP A 70 -0.98 -2.26 -26.72
N GLN A 71 -2.22 -2.13 -26.25
CA GLN A 71 -2.59 -2.17 -24.82
C GLN A 71 -2.81 -3.62 -24.37
N ASN A 72 -1.74 -4.39 -24.43
CA ASN A 72 -1.66 -5.79 -24.04
C ASN A 72 -0.26 -6.06 -23.47
N ILE A 73 -0.17 -6.83 -22.37
CA ILE A 73 1.11 -7.09 -21.67
C ILE A 73 2.18 -7.74 -22.57
N ASP A 74 1.76 -8.41 -23.64
CA ASP A 74 2.59 -9.08 -24.64
C ASP A 74 2.68 -8.32 -25.97
N SER A 75 2.19 -7.08 -26.05
CA SER A 75 2.38 -6.28 -27.27
C SER A 75 3.87 -5.95 -27.48
N LYS A 76 4.25 -5.70 -28.73
CA LYS A 76 5.62 -5.28 -29.04
C LYS A 76 5.98 -3.97 -28.35
N VAL A 77 5.01 -3.05 -28.23
CA VAL A 77 5.18 -1.76 -27.56
C VAL A 77 5.36 -1.95 -26.05
N MET A 78 4.54 -2.76 -25.39
CA MET A 78 4.68 -3.02 -23.94
C MET A 78 5.98 -3.74 -23.62
N ARG A 79 6.35 -4.77 -24.38
CA ARG A 79 7.65 -5.44 -24.22
C ARG A 79 8.83 -4.51 -24.46
N HIS A 80 8.69 -3.51 -25.34
CA HIS A 80 9.74 -2.51 -25.51
C HIS A 80 9.89 -1.60 -24.28
N ARG A 81 8.80 -1.36 -23.53
CA ARG A 81 8.76 -0.50 -22.34
C ARG A 81 9.11 -1.25 -21.05
N GLN A 82 9.21 -2.58 -21.12
CA GLN A 82 9.68 -3.48 -20.07
C GLN A 82 11.18 -3.79 -20.27
N LYS A 83 12.01 -3.59 -19.24
CA LYS A 83 13.48 -3.76 -19.31
C LYS A 83 14.07 -4.72 -18.28
N SER A 84 13.28 -5.19 -17.34
CA SER A 84 13.68 -6.24 -16.39
C SER A 84 13.88 -7.58 -17.11
N SER A 85 14.77 -8.41 -16.56
CA SER A 85 15.08 -9.73 -17.12
C SER A 85 13.94 -10.75 -16.96
N THR A 86 13.03 -10.53 -16.00
CA THR A 86 11.89 -11.41 -15.72
C THR A 86 10.55 -10.87 -16.24
N GLY A 87 10.45 -9.55 -16.42
CA GLY A 87 9.37 -8.87 -17.14
C GLY A 87 7.95 -9.00 -16.57
N ASN A 88 6.97 -8.77 -17.45
CA ASN A 88 5.55 -8.64 -17.11
C ASN A 88 4.93 -9.89 -16.49
N GLU A 89 5.47 -11.08 -16.79
CA GLU A 89 5.04 -12.35 -16.17
C GLU A 89 5.24 -12.35 -14.65
N THR A 90 6.26 -11.65 -14.16
CA THR A 90 6.52 -11.54 -12.71
C THR A 90 5.46 -10.66 -12.04
N ILE A 91 5.00 -9.59 -12.69
CA ILE A 91 3.86 -8.80 -12.21
C ILE A 91 2.61 -9.69 -12.12
N LEU A 92 2.35 -10.49 -13.16
CA LEU A 92 1.18 -11.37 -13.19
C LEU A 92 1.26 -12.46 -12.11
N HIS A 93 2.45 -13.00 -11.82
CA HIS A 93 2.68 -13.91 -10.68
C HIS A 93 2.24 -13.29 -9.35
N TYR A 94 2.63 -12.04 -9.09
CA TYR A 94 2.21 -11.33 -7.89
C TYR A 94 0.71 -11.05 -7.89
N ILE A 95 0.14 -10.55 -9.00
CA ILE A 95 -1.31 -10.32 -9.10
C ILE A 95 -2.08 -11.61 -8.76
N ASN A 96 -1.74 -12.73 -9.41
CA ASN A 96 -2.41 -14.03 -9.19
C ASN A 96 -2.21 -14.59 -7.77
N SER A 97 -1.23 -14.10 -7.02
CA SER A 97 -0.98 -14.53 -5.64
C SER A 97 -1.84 -13.81 -4.61
N TYR A 98 -2.34 -12.60 -4.92
CA TYR A 98 -3.07 -11.74 -3.97
C TYR A 98 -4.45 -11.28 -4.44
N TYR A 99 -4.72 -11.31 -5.75
CA TYR A 99 -5.93 -10.77 -6.37
C TYR A 99 -6.56 -11.76 -7.35
N HIS A 100 -7.83 -11.51 -7.69
CA HIS A 100 -8.47 -12.18 -8.81
C HIS A 100 -7.79 -11.83 -10.13
N GLN A 101 -7.90 -12.72 -11.12
CA GLN A 101 -7.35 -12.47 -12.44
C GLN A 101 -8.01 -11.25 -13.09
N PRO A 102 -7.24 -10.29 -13.64
CA PRO A 102 -7.79 -9.12 -14.31
C PRO A 102 -8.57 -9.51 -15.56
N ARG A 103 -9.74 -8.88 -15.78
CA ARG A 103 -10.58 -9.11 -16.97
C ARG A 103 -10.13 -8.30 -18.18
N THR A 104 -9.54 -7.14 -17.93
CA THR A 104 -9.08 -6.18 -18.96
C THR A 104 -7.63 -5.76 -18.73
N PHE A 105 -7.02 -5.12 -19.72
CA PHE A 105 -5.68 -4.56 -19.58
C PHE A 105 -5.66 -3.43 -18.52
N GLU A 106 -6.72 -2.62 -18.46
CA GLU A 106 -6.90 -1.59 -17.43
C GLU A 106 -7.03 -2.18 -16.02
N ASP A 107 -7.70 -3.33 -15.86
CA ASP A 107 -7.72 -4.07 -14.59
C ASP A 107 -6.30 -4.52 -14.22
N PHE A 108 -5.57 -5.09 -15.17
CA PHE A 108 -4.19 -5.52 -14.95
C PHE A 108 -3.29 -4.35 -14.51
N VAL A 109 -3.39 -3.18 -15.16
CA VAL A 109 -2.62 -1.99 -14.80
C VAL A 109 -2.93 -1.53 -13.38
N TYR A 110 -4.22 -1.43 -13.03
CA TYR A 110 -4.64 -1.06 -11.69
C TYR A 110 -4.18 -2.07 -10.62
N LEU A 111 -4.40 -3.37 -10.85
CA LEU A 111 -3.95 -4.43 -9.93
C LEU A 111 -2.43 -4.49 -9.80
N SER A 112 -1.68 -4.18 -10.87
CA SER A 112 -0.20 -4.12 -10.80
C SER A 112 0.28 -3.04 -9.84
N GLN A 113 -0.42 -1.90 -9.78
CA GLN A 113 -0.09 -0.84 -8.83
C GLN A 113 -0.51 -1.23 -7.42
N LEU A 114 -1.70 -1.83 -7.24
CA LEU A 114 -2.16 -2.27 -5.93
C LEU A 114 -1.22 -3.30 -5.31
N VAL A 115 -0.84 -4.34 -6.06
CA VAL A 115 0.06 -5.37 -5.54
C VAL A 115 1.45 -4.82 -5.21
N GLN A 116 1.94 -3.85 -5.99
CA GLN A 116 3.16 -3.12 -5.68
C GLN A 116 3.02 -2.29 -4.41
N GLY A 117 1.96 -1.49 -4.30
CA GLY A 117 1.75 -0.59 -3.17
C GLY A 117 1.57 -1.35 -1.86
N HIS A 118 0.66 -2.32 -1.83
CA HIS A 118 0.44 -3.16 -0.65
C HIS A 118 1.68 -3.97 -0.27
N GLY A 119 2.30 -4.64 -1.25
CA GLY A 119 3.42 -5.53 -1.00
C GLY A 119 4.63 -4.81 -0.43
N ILE A 120 5.02 -3.68 -1.04
CA ILE A 120 6.18 -2.91 -0.57
C ILE A 120 5.88 -2.21 0.76
N SER A 121 4.65 -1.71 0.97
CA SER A 121 4.28 -1.16 2.28
C SER A 121 4.25 -2.20 3.40
N HIS A 122 3.82 -3.43 3.12
CA HIS A 122 3.95 -4.55 4.06
C HIS A 122 5.42 -4.75 4.46
N CYS A 123 6.31 -4.80 3.48
CA CYS A 123 7.75 -4.94 3.69
C CYS A 123 8.34 -3.77 4.50
N ILE A 124 7.93 -2.52 4.22
CA ILE A 124 8.33 -1.33 4.99
C ILE A 124 7.91 -1.46 6.45
N VAL A 125 6.64 -1.84 6.71
CA VAL A 125 6.13 -2.01 8.07
C VAL A 125 6.87 -3.13 8.78
N ALA A 126 7.16 -4.26 8.12
CA ALA A 126 7.97 -5.34 8.69
C ALA A 126 9.40 -4.89 9.06
N ASN A 127 10.06 -4.16 8.17
CA ASN A 127 11.38 -3.58 8.41
C ASN A 127 11.37 -2.62 9.62
N ARG A 128 10.35 -1.76 9.73
CA ARG A 128 10.21 -0.83 10.88
C ARG A 128 9.86 -1.56 12.18
N ARG A 129 8.99 -2.58 12.10
CA ARG A 129 8.64 -3.44 13.25
C ARG A 129 9.85 -4.14 13.83
N ASN A 130 10.81 -4.51 12.98
CA ASN A 130 12.05 -5.20 13.37
C ASN A 130 13.15 -4.27 13.93
N ARG A 131 12.88 -2.98 14.17
CA ARG A 131 13.78 -2.11 14.95
C ARG A 131 14.03 -2.71 16.35
N PRO A 132 15.28 -2.75 16.87
CA PRO A 132 16.52 -2.14 16.37
C PRO A 132 17.38 -3.07 15.50
N THR A 133 16.89 -4.27 15.16
CA THR A 133 17.62 -5.20 14.28
C THR A 133 17.75 -4.59 12.88
N CYS A 134 16.64 -4.14 12.32
CA CYS A 134 16.56 -3.40 11.07
C CYS A 134 16.41 -1.89 11.35
N MET A 135 17.29 -1.08 10.75
CA MET A 135 17.39 0.37 11.00
C MET A 135 17.15 1.23 9.75
N GLY A 136 16.68 0.64 8.65
CA GLY A 136 16.33 1.42 7.46
C GLY A 136 15.72 0.59 6.34
N SER A 137 14.98 1.28 5.48
CA SER A 137 14.19 0.70 4.40
C SER A 137 14.12 1.69 3.24
N LEU A 138 14.91 1.46 2.19
CA LEU A 138 14.93 2.22 0.96
C LEU A 138 14.41 1.32 -0.16
N TYR A 139 13.16 1.53 -0.58
CA TYR A 139 12.60 0.75 -1.67
C TYR A 139 13.20 1.22 -3.00
N TRP A 140 13.42 0.26 -3.90
CA TRP A 140 13.77 0.51 -5.29
C TRP A 140 12.46 0.54 -6.09
N GLN A 141 12.06 1.64 -6.74
CA GLN A 141 12.73 2.95 -6.86
C GLN A 141 11.71 4.11 -6.75
N LEU A 142 12.20 5.34 -6.62
CA LEU A 142 11.32 6.51 -6.46
C LEU A 142 10.65 6.94 -7.78
N ASN A 143 11.45 7.16 -8.82
CA ASN A 143 11.02 7.87 -10.04
C ASN A 143 11.42 7.13 -11.32
N ASP A 144 10.94 7.60 -12.47
CA ASP A 144 11.35 7.13 -13.79
C ASP A 144 12.17 8.16 -14.58
N CYS A 145 12.99 7.68 -15.52
CA CYS A 145 13.73 8.51 -16.46
C CYS A 145 13.09 8.61 -17.86
N TRP A 146 12.05 7.81 -18.11
CA TRP A 146 11.26 7.77 -19.35
C TRP A 146 9.94 7.00 -19.09
N PRO A 147 8.89 7.13 -19.92
CA PRO A 147 7.67 6.33 -19.75
C PRO A 147 7.99 4.84 -19.88
N ALA A 148 7.81 4.09 -18.79
CA ALA A 148 8.25 2.69 -18.69
C ALA A 148 7.43 1.90 -17.68
N ILE A 149 7.54 0.57 -17.77
CA ILE A 149 7.13 -0.36 -16.73
C ILE A 149 8.36 -0.54 -15.82
N SER A 150 8.20 -0.25 -14.53
CA SER A 150 9.34 -0.17 -13.61
C SER A 150 8.89 -0.28 -12.15
N TRP A 151 9.86 -0.28 -11.24
CA TRP A 151 9.66 -0.26 -9.80
C TRP A 151 9.29 1.12 -9.22
N SER A 152 9.06 2.13 -10.05
CA SER A 152 8.87 3.51 -9.58
C SER A 152 7.59 3.68 -8.77
N ALA A 153 7.66 4.49 -7.71
CA ALA A 153 6.48 5.01 -7.00
C ALA A 153 5.84 6.20 -7.72
N ILE A 154 6.63 6.93 -8.51
CA ILE A 154 6.22 8.08 -9.32
C ILE A 154 6.64 7.83 -10.76
N ASP A 155 5.70 7.86 -11.69
CA ASP A 155 6.02 7.65 -13.09
C ASP A 155 6.72 8.86 -13.73
N TYR A 156 7.13 8.72 -15.00
CA TYR A 156 7.87 9.74 -15.73
C TYR A 156 7.17 11.10 -15.82
N TYR A 157 5.83 11.11 -15.89
CA TYR A 157 5.05 12.34 -15.98
C TYR A 157 4.73 12.93 -14.60
N GLY A 158 5.27 12.35 -13.53
CA GLY A 158 5.05 12.81 -12.16
C GLY A 158 3.77 12.26 -11.53
N ASN A 159 3.11 11.29 -12.15
CA ASN A 159 1.92 10.68 -11.56
C ASN A 159 2.32 9.76 -10.41
N ARG A 160 1.61 9.87 -9.29
CA ARG A 160 1.83 9.03 -8.11
C ARG A 160 1.10 7.70 -8.29
N LYS A 161 1.85 6.60 -8.30
CA LYS A 161 1.29 5.25 -8.26
C LYS A 161 0.80 4.92 -6.86
N ALA A 162 0.06 3.82 -6.72
CA ALA A 162 -0.36 3.31 -5.42
C ALA A 162 0.80 3.20 -4.41
N LEU A 163 1.98 2.75 -4.85
CA LEU A 163 3.18 2.68 -4.02
C LEU A 163 3.54 4.01 -3.33
N TYR A 164 3.35 5.16 -3.97
CA TYR A 164 3.62 6.44 -3.31
C TYR A 164 2.69 6.66 -2.11
N TYR A 165 1.40 6.44 -2.29
CA TYR A 165 0.40 6.67 -1.24
C TYR A 165 0.55 5.65 -0.11
N HIS A 166 0.69 4.37 -0.43
CA HIS A 166 0.89 3.35 0.60
C HIS A 166 2.24 3.50 1.32
N SER A 167 3.31 3.96 0.66
CA SER A 167 4.59 4.17 1.34
C SER A 167 4.60 5.43 2.20
N ARG A 168 3.86 6.50 1.82
CA ARG A 168 3.58 7.65 2.70
C ARG A 168 2.98 7.18 4.03
N ASP A 169 2.00 6.29 3.96
CA ASP A 169 1.30 5.78 5.16
C ASP A 169 2.16 4.79 5.94
N ALA A 170 2.90 3.90 5.26
CA ALA A 170 3.82 2.96 5.90
C ALA A 170 5.02 3.66 6.56
N PHE A 171 5.41 4.85 6.11
CA PHE A 171 6.42 5.71 6.72
C PHE A 171 5.85 6.77 7.65
N ALA A 172 4.54 6.75 7.97
CA ALA A 172 3.97 7.70 8.91
C ALA A 172 4.73 7.65 10.25
N PRO A 173 4.95 8.80 10.92
CA PRO A 173 5.78 8.86 12.13
C PRO A 173 5.34 7.92 13.24
N ILE A 174 4.02 7.66 13.34
CA ILE A 174 3.42 6.74 14.30
C ILE A 174 2.52 5.77 13.54
N ILE A 175 2.73 4.47 13.73
CA ILE A 175 1.83 3.42 13.22
C ILE A 175 1.59 2.33 14.26
N ALA A 176 0.43 1.68 14.20
CA ALA A 176 0.22 0.38 14.82
C ALA A 176 0.47 -0.72 13.78
N SER A 177 1.17 -1.78 14.15
CA SER A 177 1.32 -2.97 13.31
C SER A 177 0.64 -4.16 13.99
N VAL A 178 -0.23 -4.84 13.24
CA VAL A 178 -0.84 -6.10 13.64
C VAL A 178 -0.19 -7.20 12.81
N PHE A 179 0.49 -8.11 13.49
CA PHE A 179 1.19 -9.22 12.86
C PHE A 179 0.57 -10.55 13.31
N GLU A 180 0.13 -11.36 12.35
CA GLU A 180 -0.40 -12.70 12.61
C GLU A 180 0.77 -13.69 12.80
N CYS A 181 0.84 -14.31 13.97
CA CYS A 181 1.79 -15.37 14.27
C CYS A 181 1.00 -16.58 14.78
N GLU A 182 0.84 -17.58 13.93
CA GLU A 182 -0.04 -18.73 14.18
C GLU A 182 -1.46 -18.27 14.55
N ASP A 183 -2.01 -18.73 15.68
CA ASP A 183 -3.34 -18.33 16.18
C ASP A 183 -3.30 -17.08 17.08
N THR A 184 -2.25 -16.26 16.97
CA THR A 184 -2.05 -15.07 17.80
C THR A 184 -1.88 -13.80 16.96
N LEU A 185 -2.47 -12.71 17.45
CA LEU A 185 -2.26 -11.35 16.96
C LEU A 185 -1.20 -10.68 17.83
N GLN A 186 -0.07 -10.34 17.22
CA GLN A 186 1.02 -9.59 17.86
C GLN A 186 0.83 -8.11 17.52
N ILE A 187 0.62 -7.29 18.54
CA ILE A 187 0.31 -5.86 18.41
C ILE A 187 1.55 -5.05 18.74
N TYR A 188 1.98 -4.21 17.80
CA TYR A 188 3.14 -3.34 17.95
C TYR A 188 2.75 -1.87 17.79
N THR A 189 3.45 -1.00 18.51
CA THR A 189 3.50 0.44 18.23
C THR A 189 4.87 0.78 17.67
N ILE A 190 4.90 1.50 16.57
CA ILE A 190 6.13 1.97 15.93
C ILE A 190 6.09 3.50 15.93
N SER A 191 7.14 4.13 16.45
CA SER A 191 7.27 5.57 16.54
C SER A 191 8.66 6.03 16.17
N ASP A 192 8.74 6.97 15.21
CA ASP A 192 9.95 7.70 14.88
C ASP A 192 9.96 9.11 15.50
N CYS A 193 8.99 9.43 16.35
CA CYS A 193 8.97 10.68 17.10
C CYS A 193 10.12 10.74 18.12
N LEU A 194 10.61 11.95 18.37
CA LEU A 194 11.67 12.21 19.35
C LEU A 194 11.15 12.16 20.80
N GLU A 195 9.87 12.48 20.98
CA GLU A 195 9.17 12.45 22.25
C GLU A 195 8.20 11.28 22.30
N MET A 196 7.91 10.81 23.51
CA MET A 196 6.92 9.76 23.74
C MET A 196 5.49 10.32 23.84
N TYR A 197 4.50 9.46 23.63
CA TYR A 197 3.09 9.75 23.87
C TYR A 197 2.58 8.86 25.00
N ASP A 198 2.37 9.47 26.17
CA ASP A 198 1.86 8.78 27.36
C ASP A 198 0.35 8.54 27.29
N ASN A 199 -0.13 7.50 27.96
CA ASN A 199 -1.56 7.21 28.13
C ASN A 199 -2.31 7.06 26.80
N CYS A 200 -1.67 6.43 25.81
CA CYS A 200 -2.35 6.09 24.56
C CYS A 200 -3.28 4.88 24.75
N GLU A 201 -4.24 4.76 23.85
CA GLU A 201 -5.13 3.60 23.76
C GLU A 201 -5.13 3.07 22.32
N ILE A 202 -4.68 1.83 22.13
CA ILE A 202 -4.86 1.11 20.87
C ILE A 202 -6.25 0.49 20.89
N LYS A 203 -7.06 0.80 19.89
CA LYS A 203 -8.38 0.20 19.69
C LYS A 203 -8.37 -0.71 18.47
N LEU A 204 -8.78 -1.95 18.71
CA LEU A 204 -8.97 -2.98 17.70
C LEU A 204 -10.47 -3.18 17.56
N SER A 205 -11.06 -2.81 16.43
CA SER A 205 -12.50 -2.93 16.15
C SER A 205 -12.69 -3.88 14.97
N LEU A 206 -13.26 -5.06 15.24
CA LEU A 206 -13.63 -6.02 14.21
C LEU A 206 -14.94 -5.58 13.57
N GLN A 207 -14.92 -5.36 12.26
CA GLN A 207 -16.05 -4.83 11.51
C GLN A 207 -16.40 -5.76 10.35
N ASP A 208 -17.69 -5.88 10.06
CA ASP A 208 -18.14 -6.41 8.77
C ASP A 208 -18.07 -5.33 7.67
N PHE A 209 -18.19 -5.74 6.42
CA PHE A 209 -18.17 -4.83 5.28
C PHE A 209 -19.46 -4.00 5.11
N ALA A 210 -20.45 -4.17 5.99
CA ALA A 210 -21.60 -3.29 6.09
C ALA A 210 -21.35 -2.14 7.10
N GLY A 211 -20.24 -2.17 7.85
CA GLY A 211 -19.89 -1.16 8.86
C GLY A 211 -20.40 -1.45 10.25
N ASN A 212 -20.90 -2.66 10.51
CA ASN A 212 -21.27 -3.05 11.87
C ASN A 212 -20.02 -3.48 12.63
N GLU A 213 -19.82 -2.90 13.82
CA GLU A 213 -18.83 -3.41 14.77
C GLU A 213 -19.34 -4.72 15.41
N LEU A 214 -18.53 -5.77 15.28
CA LEU A 214 -18.85 -7.12 15.76
C LEU A 214 -18.17 -7.42 17.10
N ALA A 215 -16.95 -6.90 17.30
CA ALA A 215 -16.18 -7.04 18.52
C ALA A 215 -15.17 -5.91 18.62
N HIS A 216 -14.73 -5.57 19.83
CA HIS A 216 -13.62 -4.64 20.02
C HIS A 216 -12.71 -5.05 21.19
N LYS A 217 -11.48 -4.53 21.15
CA LYS A 217 -10.51 -4.63 22.23
C LYS A 217 -9.75 -3.32 22.35
N SER A 218 -9.63 -2.81 23.57
CA SER A 218 -8.75 -1.68 23.90
C SER A 218 -7.52 -2.16 24.66
N ILE A 219 -6.37 -1.58 24.33
CA ILE A 219 -5.09 -1.83 25.01
C ILE A 219 -4.48 -0.48 25.38
N LYS A 220 -4.26 -0.26 26.67
CA LYS A 220 -3.53 0.93 27.14
C LYS A 220 -2.03 0.71 26.95
N CYS A 221 -1.35 1.70 26.41
CA CYS A 221 0.09 1.68 26.24
C CYS A 221 0.67 3.09 26.17
N ASP A 222 1.98 3.18 26.35
CA ASP A 222 2.73 4.37 25.97
C ASP A 222 3.40 4.09 24.62
N VAL A 223 3.37 5.08 23.72
CA VAL A 223 4.12 5.01 22.46
C VAL A 223 5.48 5.65 22.70
N LYS A 224 6.52 4.83 22.92
CA LYS A 224 7.85 5.33 23.26
C LYS A 224 8.50 6.03 22.07
N ALA A 225 9.31 7.05 22.36
CA ALA A 225 10.12 7.72 21.36
C ALA A 225 11.03 6.74 20.63
N ASN A 226 11.13 6.86 19.30
CA ASN A 226 12.15 6.17 18.51
C ASN A 226 12.21 4.66 18.78
N SER A 227 11.08 3.97 18.66
CA SER A 227 10.93 2.58 19.08
C SER A 227 10.00 1.78 18.17
N SER A 228 10.18 0.46 18.22
CA SER A 228 9.16 -0.52 17.85
C SER A 228 8.94 -1.39 19.07
N ASP A 229 7.80 -1.23 19.73
CA ASP A 229 7.47 -1.93 20.97
C ASP A 229 6.37 -2.95 20.71
N HIS A 230 6.59 -4.19 21.16
CA HIS A 230 5.55 -5.20 21.27
C HIS A 230 4.67 -4.85 22.48
N VAL A 231 3.39 -4.54 22.23
CA VAL A 231 2.44 -4.06 23.23
C VAL A 231 1.58 -5.18 23.80
N ALA A 232 1.12 -6.10 22.95
CA ALA A 232 0.28 -7.21 23.39
C ALA A 232 0.31 -8.39 22.41
N SER A 233 0.20 -9.60 22.96
CA SER A 233 -0.14 -10.81 22.21
C SER A 233 -1.56 -11.22 22.57
N LEU A 234 -2.45 -11.30 21.59
CA LEU A 234 -3.84 -11.69 21.80
C LEU A 234 -4.14 -12.97 21.03
N PRO A 235 -4.83 -13.97 21.62
CA PRO A 235 -5.38 -15.06 20.84
C PRO A 235 -6.30 -14.48 19.76
N MET A 236 -6.12 -14.86 18.50
CA MET A 236 -6.95 -14.35 17.40
C MET A 236 -8.44 -14.58 17.64
N ALA A 237 -8.78 -15.75 18.20
CA ALA A 237 -10.13 -16.12 18.61
C ALA A 237 -10.76 -15.16 19.65
N SER A 238 -9.95 -14.39 20.39
CA SER A 238 -10.44 -13.41 21.38
C SER A 238 -11.09 -12.18 20.75
N ILE A 239 -10.77 -11.88 19.49
CA ILE A 239 -11.37 -10.79 18.70
C ILE A 239 -12.24 -11.38 17.60
N LEU A 240 -11.70 -12.28 16.79
CA LEU A 240 -12.39 -12.87 15.64
C LEU A 240 -13.57 -13.78 16.04
N GLY A 241 -13.50 -14.41 17.22
CA GLY A 241 -14.54 -15.32 17.70
C GLY A 241 -14.81 -16.46 16.71
N LYS A 242 -16.06 -16.53 16.24
CA LYS A 242 -16.51 -17.50 15.21
C LYS A 242 -16.79 -16.83 13.86
N HIS A 243 -16.41 -15.57 13.69
CA HIS A 243 -16.68 -14.83 12.45
C HIS A 243 -15.80 -15.35 11.30
N ASP A 244 -16.38 -15.34 10.09
CA ASP A 244 -15.70 -15.74 8.86
C ASP A 244 -14.66 -14.67 8.47
N LYS A 245 -13.37 -15.02 8.48
CA LYS A 245 -12.24 -14.13 8.12
C LYS A 245 -12.43 -13.42 6.77
N THR A 246 -13.14 -14.06 5.84
CA THR A 246 -13.38 -13.50 4.50
C THR A 246 -14.39 -12.35 4.48
N LYS A 247 -15.14 -12.14 5.57
CA LYS A 247 -16.26 -11.17 5.63
C LYS A 247 -16.03 -10.01 6.58
N VAL A 248 -14.83 -9.94 7.17
CA VAL A 248 -14.51 -8.99 8.22
C VAL A 248 -13.13 -8.40 8.01
N ALA A 249 -12.95 -7.18 8.51
CA ALA A 249 -11.66 -6.53 8.64
C ALA A 249 -11.55 -5.92 10.04
N MET A 250 -10.34 -5.66 10.49
CA MET A 250 -10.10 -5.03 11.78
C MET A 250 -9.61 -3.60 11.57
N LYS A 251 -10.40 -2.63 12.03
CA LYS A 251 -9.97 -1.24 12.16
C LYS A 251 -9.04 -1.13 13.35
N VAL A 252 -7.88 -0.51 13.16
CA VAL A 252 -6.88 -0.28 14.19
C VAL A 252 -6.66 1.21 14.34
N THR A 253 -6.88 1.74 15.55
CA THR A 253 -6.55 3.14 15.86
C THR A 253 -5.63 3.24 17.07
N ILE A 254 -4.85 4.32 17.11
CA ILE A 254 -4.16 4.76 18.33
C ILE A 254 -4.77 6.11 18.69
N ASP A 255 -5.36 6.21 19.87
CA ASP A 255 -5.89 7.45 20.41
C ASP A 255 -4.97 7.99 21.50
N ASN A 256 -4.79 9.31 21.52
CA ASN A 256 -4.05 10.03 22.56
C ASN A 256 -4.76 11.36 22.86
N ASN A 257 -4.94 11.70 24.14
CA ASN A 257 -5.54 12.96 24.59
C ASN A 257 -6.88 13.33 23.90
N GLY A 258 -7.72 12.35 23.60
CA GLY A 258 -9.03 12.56 22.98
C GLY A 258 -9.03 12.70 21.45
N GLY A 259 -7.88 12.52 20.79
CA GLY A 259 -7.77 12.49 19.33
C GLY A 259 -7.11 11.21 18.82
N THR A 260 -7.44 10.82 17.59
CA THR A 260 -6.81 9.69 16.91
C THR A 260 -5.52 10.14 16.21
N ILE A 261 -4.39 9.54 16.60
CA ILE A 261 -3.05 9.83 16.04
C ILE A 261 -2.60 8.82 14.99
N TYR A 262 -3.26 7.67 14.90
CA TYR A 262 -3.08 6.67 13.85
C TYR A 262 -4.41 5.96 13.56
N SER A 263 -4.66 5.64 12.30
CA SER A 263 -5.81 4.86 11.84
C SER A 263 -5.42 4.01 10.65
N GLY A 264 -5.71 2.71 10.70
CA GLY A 264 -5.38 1.76 9.66
C GLY A 264 -6.30 0.54 9.67
N TRP A 265 -6.08 -0.34 8.70
CA TRP A 265 -6.83 -1.58 8.52
C TRP A 265 -5.91 -2.79 8.60
N HIS A 266 -6.42 -3.87 9.17
CA HIS A 266 -5.84 -5.20 9.12
C HIS A 266 -6.84 -6.18 8.53
N TYR A 267 -6.40 -6.97 7.55
CA TYR A 267 -7.18 -7.99 6.86
C TYR A 267 -6.60 -9.36 7.18
N PHE A 268 -7.49 -10.32 7.51
CA PHE A 268 -7.10 -11.67 7.96
C PHE A 268 -6.86 -12.67 6.82
N VAL A 269 -7.17 -12.26 5.58
CA VAL A 269 -6.99 -13.05 4.37
C VAL A 269 -6.54 -12.12 3.24
N ARG A 270 -6.05 -12.71 2.15
CA ARG A 270 -5.62 -11.95 0.97
C ARG A 270 -6.81 -11.28 0.29
N PRO A 271 -6.59 -10.18 -0.46
CA PRO A 271 -7.67 -9.47 -1.13
C PRO A 271 -8.58 -10.34 -2.01
N ALA A 272 -8.02 -11.34 -2.72
CA ALA A 272 -8.80 -12.30 -3.52
C ALA A 272 -9.79 -13.14 -2.69
N ASP A 273 -9.50 -13.39 -1.42
CA ASP A 273 -10.33 -14.23 -0.56
C ASP A 273 -11.43 -13.43 0.16
N LEU A 274 -11.37 -12.09 0.11
CA LEU A 274 -12.37 -11.23 0.75
C LEU A 274 -13.70 -11.30 -0.01
N LYS A 275 -14.79 -11.55 0.71
CA LYS A 275 -16.16 -11.45 0.21
C LYS A 275 -16.65 -10.00 0.33
N LEU A 276 -16.05 -9.14 -0.49
CA LEU A 276 -16.38 -7.72 -0.54
C LEU A 276 -17.79 -7.49 -1.13
N PRO A 277 -18.58 -6.57 -0.58
CA PRO A 277 -19.81 -6.13 -1.22
C PRO A 277 -19.48 -5.32 -2.48
N GLU A 278 -20.40 -5.32 -3.45
CA GLU A 278 -20.33 -4.35 -4.56
C GLU A 278 -20.59 -2.95 -4.00
N ALA A 279 -19.55 -2.12 -3.97
CA ALA A 279 -19.63 -0.78 -3.40
C ALA A 279 -19.98 0.26 -4.48
N LYS A 280 -21.04 1.05 -4.23
CA LYS A 280 -21.37 2.19 -5.07
C LYS A 280 -20.72 3.44 -4.49
N VAL A 281 -19.58 3.83 -5.06
CA VAL A 281 -18.92 5.08 -4.68
C VAL A 281 -19.63 6.26 -5.35
N THR A 282 -20.10 7.20 -4.54
CA THR A 282 -20.66 8.48 -5.00
C THR A 282 -19.59 9.55 -4.87
N ILE A 283 -19.36 10.30 -5.94
CA ILE A 283 -18.44 11.42 -5.98
C ILE A 283 -19.20 12.70 -6.32
N SER A 284 -19.04 13.73 -5.50
CA SER A 284 -19.40 15.10 -5.86
C SER A 284 -18.13 15.93 -5.97
N SER A 285 -18.08 16.82 -6.95
CA SER A 285 -16.89 17.62 -7.23
C SER A 285 -17.28 19.06 -7.53
N HIS A 286 -16.51 20.01 -7.02
CA HIS A 286 -16.60 21.41 -7.42
C HIS A 286 -15.22 22.05 -7.48
N LEU A 287 -15.13 23.16 -8.22
CA LEU A 287 -13.96 24.02 -8.20
C LEU A 287 -14.10 25.05 -7.08
N ASP A 288 -13.01 25.24 -6.34
CA ASP A 288 -12.84 26.28 -5.34
C ASP A 288 -11.53 27.01 -5.66
N ASP A 289 -11.64 28.20 -6.23
CA ASP A 289 -10.55 28.96 -6.86
C ASP A 289 -9.72 28.13 -7.87
N ASN A 290 -8.50 27.73 -7.48
CA ASN A 290 -7.55 26.94 -8.28
C ASN A 290 -7.46 25.48 -7.82
N LYS A 291 -8.42 25.03 -6.99
CA LYS A 291 -8.48 23.67 -6.45
C LYS A 291 -9.76 22.98 -6.87
N ALA A 292 -9.69 21.67 -7.09
CA ALA A 292 -10.88 20.83 -7.12
C ALA A 292 -11.03 20.13 -5.78
N ILE A 293 -12.25 20.16 -5.23
CA ILE A 293 -12.62 19.45 -4.03
C ILE A 293 -13.55 18.30 -4.44
N LEU A 294 -13.13 17.08 -4.17
CA LEU A 294 -13.91 15.88 -4.38
C LEU A 294 -14.40 15.36 -3.02
N THR A 295 -15.70 15.17 -2.88
CA THR A 295 -16.31 14.53 -1.72
C THR A 295 -16.79 13.14 -2.13
N LEU A 296 -16.18 12.12 -1.54
CA LEU A 296 -16.49 10.72 -1.79
C LEU A 296 -17.26 10.13 -0.61
N THR A 297 -18.32 9.39 -0.92
CA THR A 297 -19.06 8.55 0.02
C THR A 297 -19.34 7.20 -0.63
N THR A 298 -19.68 6.21 0.18
CA THR A 298 -20.06 4.88 -0.32
C THR A 298 -21.16 4.27 0.54
N ASP A 299 -21.97 3.40 -0.08
CA ASP A 299 -23.08 2.69 0.56
C ASP A 299 -22.66 1.40 1.27
N SER A 300 -21.48 0.87 0.97
CA SER A 300 -20.87 -0.30 1.60
C SER A 300 -19.34 -0.17 1.60
N PHE A 301 -18.61 -1.12 2.17
CA PHE A 301 -17.15 -1.04 2.20
C PHE A 301 -16.53 -1.05 0.80
N ALA A 302 -15.83 0.02 0.43
CA ALA A 302 -15.12 0.16 -0.83
C ALA A 302 -13.62 -0.03 -0.62
N LYS A 303 -13.08 -1.14 -1.14
CA LYS A 303 -11.66 -1.49 -1.04
C LYS A 303 -10.84 -0.85 -2.18
N ASP A 304 -9.70 -0.25 -1.85
CA ASP A 304 -8.67 0.24 -2.76
C ASP A 304 -9.17 1.26 -3.80
N ILE A 305 -9.99 2.23 -3.40
CA ILE A 305 -10.53 3.27 -4.27
C ILE A 305 -9.41 3.97 -5.04
N TYR A 306 -9.46 3.88 -6.37
CA TYR A 306 -8.62 4.62 -7.30
C TYR A 306 -9.45 5.69 -8.03
N ILE A 307 -9.00 6.94 -7.90
CA ILE A 307 -9.52 8.09 -8.60
C ILE A 307 -8.63 8.34 -9.82
N ASP A 308 -9.19 8.08 -11.01
CA ASP A 308 -8.57 8.36 -12.30
C ASP A 308 -8.90 9.80 -12.71
N LEU A 309 -7.91 10.68 -12.53
CA LEU A 309 -7.94 12.05 -13.01
C LEU A 309 -7.21 12.13 -14.36
N PRO A 310 -7.87 12.54 -15.46
CA PRO A 310 -7.30 12.59 -16.81
C PRO A 310 -6.36 13.79 -17.02
N LEU A 311 -5.45 14.04 -16.08
CA LEU A 311 -4.47 15.12 -16.11
C LEU A 311 -3.10 14.59 -15.69
N LEU A 312 -2.14 14.62 -16.61
CA LEU A 312 -0.77 14.18 -16.34
C LEU A 312 -0.08 15.08 -15.31
N GLY A 313 0.58 14.45 -14.33
CA GLY A 313 1.34 15.08 -13.26
C GLY A 313 0.51 15.74 -12.17
N ALA A 314 -0.82 15.65 -12.26
CA ALA A 314 -1.71 16.23 -11.26
C ALA A 314 -1.68 15.41 -9.96
N VAL A 315 -1.76 16.13 -8.85
CA VAL A 315 -1.57 15.58 -7.51
C VAL A 315 -2.89 15.55 -6.76
N LEU A 316 -3.31 14.36 -6.37
CA LEU A 316 -4.41 14.17 -5.41
C LEU A 316 -3.82 14.14 -4.00
N SER A 317 -4.51 14.78 -3.04
CA SER A 317 -4.16 14.73 -1.62
C SER A 317 -4.14 13.29 -1.08
N ASP A 318 -5.00 12.43 -1.61
CA ASP A 318 -5.02 11.00 -1.34
C ASP A 318 -5.57 10.20 -2.54
N ASN A 319 -5.16 8.94 -2.65
CA ASN A 319 -5.65 7.98 -3.65
C ASN A 319 -5.32 6.55 -3.18
N PHE A 320 -5.91 5.52 -3.78
CA PHE A 320 -5.68 4.10 -3.43
C PHE A 320 -5.97 3.80 -1.95
N PHE A 321 -7.15 4.22 -1.47
CA PHE A 321 -7.55 4.08 -0.07
C PHE A 321 -8.85 3.29 0.09
N ASP A 322 -9.05 2.73 1.27
CA ASP A 322 -10.31 2.09 1.66
C ASP A 322 -11.29 3.12 2.22
N LEU A 323 -12.59 2.92 2.00
CA LEU A 323 -13.66 3.77 2.54
C LEU A 323 -14.78 2.92 3.13
N GLN A 324 -15.15 3.20 4.39
CA GLN A 324 -16.25 2.52 5.05
C GLN A 324 -17.61 3.09 4.62
N ALA A 325 -18.65 2.26 4.68
CA ALA A 325 -20.03 2.70 4.54
C ALA A 325 -20.33 3.89 5.48
N GLY A 326 -20.89 4.97 4.93
CA GLY A 326 -21.26 6.17 5.70
C GLY A 326 -20.09 7.10 6.07
N GLU A 327 -18.83 6.72 5.83
CA GLU A 327 -17.70 7.64 5.93
C GLU A 327 -17.67 8.61 4.73
N THR A 328 -17.19 9.82 4.99
CA THR A 328 -16.94 10.83 3.95
C THR A 328 -15.44 11.08 3.84
N LYS A 329 -14.91 10.99 2.63
CA LYS A 329 -13.52 11.32 2.32
C LYS A 329 -13.47 12.54 1.40
N ILE A 330 -12.66 13.52 1.77
CA ILE A 330 -12.41 14.71 0.96
C ILE A 330 -11.05 14.59 0.29
N ILE A 331 -11.00 14.78 -1.03
CA ILE A 331 -9.78 14.78 -1.83
C ILE A 331 -9.61 16.15 -2.45
N GLU A 332 -8.44 16.74 -2.25
CA GLU A 332 -8.05 18.02 -2.84
C GLU A 332 -7.11 17.78 -4.02
N ILE A 333 -7.34 18.51 -5.10
CA ILE A 333 -6.44 18.55 -6.26
C ILE A 333 -6.06 20.01 -6.48
N ASN A 334 -4.77 20.31 -6.45
CA ASN A 334 -4.26 21.66 -6.70
C ASN A 334 -3.48 21.66 -8.03
N ASP A 335 -4.14 22.11 -9.09
CA ASP A 335 -3.55 22.19 -10.42
C ASP A 335 -4.24 23.29 -11.25
N GLY A 336 -3.46 24.24 -11.77
CA GLY A 336 -3.99 25.38 -12.53
C GLY A 336 -4.63 25.01 -13.88
N ARG A 337 -4.53 23.75 -14.31
CA ARG A 337 -5.17 23.24 -15.54
C ARG A 337 -6.58 22.70 -15.28
N LEU A 338 -7.04 22.63 -14.03
CA LEU A 338 -8.37 22.12 -13.68
C LEU A 338 -9.49 22.96 -14.32
N SER A 339 -10.57 22.29 -14.69
CA SER A 339 -11.78 22.92 -15.24
C SER A 339 -12.99 22.04 -14.95
N ASP A 340 -14.20 22.62 -15.03
CA ASP A 340 -15.46 21.87 -14.89
C ASP A 340 -15.56 20.68 -15.84
N LYS A 341 -14.94 20.78 -17.02
CA LYS A 341 -14.87 19.69 -17.99
C LYS A 341 -14.00 18.54 -17.47
N ILE A 342 -12.79 18.85 -16.98
CA ILE A 342 -11.84 17.84 -16.48
C ILE A 342 -12.40 17.13 -15.25
N ILE A 343 -12.98 17.86 -14.29
CA ILE A 343 -13.53 17.23 -13.08
C ILE A 343 -14.72 16.31 -13.38
N LYS A 344 -15.50 16.59 -14.44
CA LYS A 344 -16.59 15.71 -14.90
C LYS A 344 -16.11 14.44 -15.60
N GLU A 345 -14.85 14.40 -16.03
CA GLU A 345 -14.22 13.23 -16.64
C GLU A 345 -13.53 12.31 -15.61
N ILE A 346 -13.51 12.71 -14.32
CA ILE A 346 -12.97 11.88 -13.23
C ILE A 346 -13.75 10.58 -13.15
N LYS A 347 -13.01 9.47 -13.08
CA LYS A 347 -13.57 8.15 -12.85
C LYS A 347 -13.10 7.62 -11.51
N VAL A 348 -13.93 6.77 -10.92
CA VAL A 348 -13.59 6.05 -9.71
C VAL A 348 -13.65 4.56 -10.01
N LYS A 349 -12.68 3.82 -9.50
CA LYS A 349 -12.59 2.38 -9.58
C LYS A 349 -12.32 1.81 -8.20
N THR A 350 -12.88 0.66 -7.91
CA THR A 350 -12.67 -0.11 -6.67
C THR A 350 -12.12 -1.49 -7.02
N LEU A 351 -11.68 -2.23 -6.00
CA LEU A 351 -11.18 -3.58 -6.23
C LEU A 351 -12.26 -4.52 -6.82
N THR A 352 -13.51 -4.40 -6.39
CA THR A 352 -14.63 -5.22 -6.90
C THR A 352 -14.95 -4.96 -8.36
N ASP A 353 -14.56 -3.81 -8.92
CA ASP A 353 -14.74 -3.51 -10.35
C ASP A 353 -13.79 -4.31 -11.26
N THR A 354 -12.93 -5.18 -10.70
CA THR A 354 -11.91 -5.92 -11.47
C THR A 354 -12.26 -7.38 -11.72
N TYR A 355 -13.29 -7.95 -11.08
CA TYR A 355 -13.68 -9.35 -11.23
C TYR A 355 -15.18 -9.56 -11.42
#